data_AF-A0A4Y2JY00-F1
#
_entry.id   AF-A0A4Y2JY00-F1
#
_cell.length_a   1.000
_cell.length_b   1.000
_cell.length_c   1.000
_cell.angle_alpha   90.00
_cell.angle_beta   90.00
_cell.angle_gamma   90.00
#
_symmetry.space_group_name_H-M   'P 1'
#
loop_
_entity.id
_entity.type
_entity.pdbx_description
1 polymer ?
#
loop_
_entity_poly.entity_id
_entity_poly.type
_entity_poly.pdbx_seq_one_letter_code
_entity_poly.pdbx_strand_id
1 'polypeptide(L)'
;MLGNSKMIASKRLDQLWTRIERDPTMKALYSEFLNEYESLHHMEEVKEDTDLDAGYYLPYHGILQPDNKRTKLRVVFNASSKTSSGYSLNDLLYKGGVLQKDLFSILIRFRRHIYAFTADIKQMFRMIELNESQTRLQ
;
A
#
# COMPACT_ATOMS: atom_id res chain seq x y z
N MET A 1 -18.32 10.88 6.54
CA MET A 1 -18.72 9.94 5.46
C MET A 1 -18.04 8.58 5.58
N LEU A 2 -16.73 8.49 5.88
CA LEU A 2 -16.05 7.20 6.11
C LEU A 2 -16.30 6.55 7.47
N GLY A 3 -16.86 7.21 8.48
CA GLY A 3 -17.01 6.60 9.81
C GLY A 3 -15.66 6.23 10.45
N ASN A 4 -15.66 5.33 11.43
CA ASN A 4 -14.48 4.94 12.19
C ASN A 4 -13.84 3.66 11.62
N SER A 5 -12.54 3.69 11.30
CA SER A 5 -11.74 2.53 10.89
C SER A 5 -10.69 2.09 11.93
N LYS A 6 -10.41 2.90 12.96
CA LYS A 6 -9.34 2.68 13.95
C LYS A 6 -9.47 1.33 14.64
N MET A 7 -10.66 1.00 15.14
CA MET A 7 -10.89 -0.26 15.84
C MET A 7 -10.54 -1.49 15.00
N ILE A 8 -10.88 -1.46 13.70
CA ILE A 8 -10.59 -2.56 12.78
C ILE A 8 -9.09 -2.63 12.50
N ALA A 9 -8.46 -1.50 12.22
CA ALA A 9 -7.03 -1.41 11.97
C ALA A 9 -6.20 -1.86 13.18
N SER A 10 -6.52 -1.39 14.39
CA SER A 10 -5.85 -1.80 15.63
C SER A 10 -5.98 -3.31 15.88
N LYS A 11 -7.18 -3.88 15.72
CA LYS A 11 -7.36 -5.34 15.87
C LYS A 11 -6.51 -6.14 14.87
N ARG A 12 -6.35 -5.65 13.65
CA ARG A 12 -5.48 -6.29 12.64
C ARG A 12 -4.01 -6.14 12.99
N LEU A 13 -3.63 -4.99 13.54
CA LEU A 13 -2.29 -4.73 14.04
C LEU A 13 -1.92 -5.67 15.20
N ASP A 14 -2.81 -5.88 16.17
CA ASP A 14 -2.57 -6.80 17.29
C ASP A 14 -2.36 -8.25 16.82
N GLN A 15 -3.17 -8.69 15.86
CA GLN A 15 -3.03 -10.00 15.21
C GLN A 15 -1.69 -10.13 14.49
N LEU A 16 -1.26 -9.07 13.81
CA LEU A 16 0.01 -9.02 13.12
C LEU A 16 1.18 -9.09 14.11
N TRP A 17 1.15 -8.29 15.18
CA TRP A 17 2.16 -8.30 16.23
C TRP A 17 2.34 -9.67 16.86
N THR A 18 1.23 -10.30 17.24
CA THR A 18 1.25 -11.67 17.80
C THR A 18 1.95 -12.66 16.87
N ARG A 19 1.79 -12.51 15.55
CA ARG A 19 2.44 -13.36 14.56
C ARG A 19 3.92 -13.03 14.38
N ILE A 20 4.26 -11.74 14.34
CA ILE A 20 5.63 -11.23 14.22
C ILE A 20 6.48 -11.67 15.42
N GLU A 21 5.95 -11.60 16.64
CA GLU A 21 6.67 -11.99 17.85
C GLU A 21 7.01 -13.48 17.89
N ARG A 22 6.17 -14.31 17.26
CA ARG A 22 6.36 -15.77 17.20
C ARG A 22 7.30 -16.22 16.10
N ASP A 23 7.59 -15.36 15.12
CA ASP A 23 8.41 -15.68 13.95
C ASP A 23 9.57 -14.67 13.79
N PRO A 24 10.78 -15.03 14.25
CA PRO A 24 11.96 -14.16 14.14
C PRO A 24 12.29 -13.74 12.70
N THR A 25 12.00 -14.59 11.71
CA THR A 25 12.23 -14.28 10.29
C THR A 25 11.28 -13.21 9.82
N MET A 26 9.99 -13.36 10.16
CA MET A 26 8.97 -12.36 9.84
C MET A 26 9.28 -11.02 10.51
N LYS A 27 9.76 -11.03 11.77
CA LYS A 27 10.18 -9.83 12.49
C LYS A 27 11.31 -9.10 11.77
N ALA A 28 12.38 -9.80 11.40
CA ALA A 28 13.51 -9.20 10.69
C ALA A 28 13.09 -8.57 9.37
N LEU A 29 12.28 -9.27 8.57
CA LEU A 29 11.77 -8.77 7.29
C LEU A 29 10.86 -7.55 7.45
N TYR A 30 10.04 -7.51 8.51
CA TYR A 30 9.20 -6.34 8.80
C TYR A 30 10.01 -5.12 9.21
N SER A 31 11.02 -5.31 10.06
CA SER A 31 11.94 -4.23 10.44
C SER A 31 12.69 -3.68 9.23
N GLU A 32 13.19 -4.55 8.34
CA GLU A 32 13.83 -4.12 7.08
C GLU A 32 12.85 -3.33 6.20
N PHE A 33 11.62 -3.82 6.04
CA PHE A 33 10.58 -3.13 5.27
C PHE A 33 10.29 -1.73 5.81
N LEU A 34 10.08 -1.58 7.13
CA LEU A 34 9.77 -0.28 7.74
C LEU A 34 10.95 0.69 7.58
N ASN A 35 12.19 0.23 7.81
CA ASN A 35 13.38 1.05 7.64
C ASN A 35 13.58 1.51 6.17
N GLU A 36 13.34 0.64 5.17
CA GLU A 36 13.35 1.04 3.75
C GLU A 36 12.23 2.05 3.48
N TYR A 37 11.05 1.87 4.08
CA TYR A 37 9.91 2.77 3.88
C TYR A 37 10.17 4.18 4.42
N GLU A 38 10.77 4.27 5.61
CA GLU A 38 11.15 5.54 6.25
C GLU A 38 12.30 6.23 5.52
N SER A 39 13.38 5.49 5.21
CA SER A 39 14.57 6.06 4.55
C SER A 39 14.29 6.58 3.15
N LEU A 40 13.28 6.04 2.48
CA LEU A 40 12.80 6.53 1.19
C LEU A 40 11.75 7.65 1.32
N HIS A 41 11.49 8.15 2.54
CA HIS A 41 10.47 9.15 2.84
C HIS A 41 9.06 8.77 2.35
N HIS A 42 8.75 7.47 2.34
CA HIS A 42 7.42 6.97 1.98
C HIS A 42 6.45 6.92 3.17
N MET A 43 6.91 7.19 4.39
CA MET A 43 6.09 7.38 5.59
C MET A 43 6.70 8.44 6.50
N GLU A 44 5.87 8.97 7.40
CA GLU A 44 6.26 9.89 8.46
C GLU A 44 5.64 9.46 9.79
N GLU A 45 6.32 9.78 10.89
CA GLU A 45 5.78 9.57 12.23
C GLU A 45 4.75 10.66 12.56
N VAL A 46 3.54 10.24 12.94
CA VAL A 46 2.47 11.14 13.36
C VAL A 46 2.73 11.61 14.79
N LYS A 47 3.05 12.90 14.97
CA LYS A 47 3.48 13.49 16.26
C LYS A 47 2.35 13.97 17.18
N GLU A 48 1.17 14.28 16.63
CA GLU A 48 0.05 14.80 17.42
C GLU A 48 -1.23 14.01 17.18
N ASP A 49 -1.90 13.66 18.28
CA ASP A 49 -3.18 12.93 18.34
C ASP A 49 -4.40 13.86 18.08
N THR A 50 -4.16 15.10 17.64
CA THR A 50 -5.15 16.18 17.57
C THR A 50 -6.04 16.12 16.32
N ASP A 51 -5.68 15.33 15.30
CA ASP A 51 -6.46 15.15 14.06
C ASP A 51 -7.11 13.74 13.91
N LEU A 52 -7.08 12.90 14.96
CA LEU A 52 -7.61 11.53 14.90
C LEU A 52 -9.11 11.45 14.59
N ASP A 53 -9.88 12.51 14.86
CA ASP A 53 -11.31 12.55 14.53
C ASP A 53 -11.56 12.70 13.02
N ALA A 54 -10.53 12.99 12.22
CA ALA A 54 -10.62 13.14 10.76
C ALA A 54 -9.74 12.15 9.96
N GLY A 55 -8.86 11.37 10.61
CA GLY A 55 -7.95 10.43 9.95
C GLY A 55 -8.57 9.08 9.59
N TYR A 56 -8.11 8.47 8.50
CA TYR A 56 -8.53 7.11 8.08
C TYR A 56 -7.40 6.10 8.27
N TYR A 57 -7.62 5.11 9.13
CA TYR A 57 -6.66 4.03 9.34
C TYR A 57 -6.85 2.90 8.34
N LEU A 58 -5.81 2.63 7.56
CA LEU A 58 -5.74 1.48 6.67
C LEU A 58 -5.27 0.23 7.42
N PRO A 59 -6.09 -0.84 7.53
CA PRO A 59 -5.58 -2.11 7.99
C PRO A 59 -4.57 -2.65 6.98
N TYR A 60 -3.45 -3.17 7.46
CA TYR A 60 -2.42 -3.76 6.62
C TYR A 60 -2.02 -5.15 7.13
N HIS A 61 -1.42 -5.95 6.25
CA HIS A 61 -0.87 -7.25 6.59
C HIS A 61 0.29 -7.63 5.68
N GLY A 62 1.08 -8.60 6.11
CA GLY A 62 2.28 -9.03 5.42
C GLY A 62 2.09 -10.40 4.81
N ILE A 63 2.45 -10.50 3.53
CA ILE A 63 2.47 -11.75 2.80
C ILE A 63 3.92 -12.11 2.56
N LEU A 64 4.32 -13.29 3.05
CA LEU A 64 5.61 -13.87 2.70
C LEU A 64 5.45 -14.55 1.35
N GLN A 65 6.22 -14.12 0.37
CA GLN A 65 6.34 -14.84 -0.90
C GLN A 65 7.59 -15.72 -0.82
N PRO A 66 7.44 -17.05 -0.73
CA PRO A 66 8.57 -17.96 -0.85
C PRO A 66 9.08 -17.91 -2.29
N ASP A 67 10.23 -17.29 -2.49
CA ASP A 67 11.04 -17.36 -3.72
C ASP A 67 12.22 -18.30 -3.45
N ASN A 68 12.62 -19.05 -4.47
CA ASN A 68 13.80 -19.93 -4.52
C ASN A 68 15.13 -19.25 -4.07
N LYS A 69 15.24 -17.91 -4.05
CA LYS A 69 16.47 -17.20 -3.64
C LYS A 69 16.37 -16.51 -2.28
N ARG A 70 15.30 -15.76 -1.98
CA ARG A 70 15.03 -15.11 -0.68
C ARG A 70 13.53 -14.93 -0.48
N THR A 71 13.01 -15.34 0.68
CA THR A 71 11.62 -15.04 1.06
C THR A 71 11.45 -13.52 1.17
N LYS A 72 10.63 -12.93 0.29
CA LYS A 72 10.37 -11.49 0.30
C LYS A 72 9.08 -11.20 1.05
N LEU A 73 9.12 -10.24 1.98
CA LEU A 73 7.92 -9.69 2.60
C LEU A 73 7.27 -8.67 1.66
N ARG A 74 5.97 -8.83 1.43
CA ARG A 74 5.13 -7.82 0.80
C ARG A 74 4.07 -7.35 1.80
N VAL A 75 4.14 -6.08 2.18
CA VAL A 75 3.08 -5.44 2.97
C VAL A 75 1.96 -4.97 2.03
N VAL A 76 0.73 -5.28 2.41
CA VAL A 76 -0.49 -4.96 1.67
C VAL A 76 -1.40 -4.12 2.56
N PHE A 77 -1.70 -2.91 2.11
CA PHE A 77 -2.69 -2.01 2.69
C PHE A 77 -4.07 -2.30 2.11
N ASN A 78 -5.07 -2.51 2.96
CA ASN A 78 -6.40 -2.94 2.55
C ASN A 78 -7.41 -1.78 2.56
N ALA A 79 -7.40 -1.01 1.46
CA ALA A 79 -8.35 0.09 1.22
C ALA A 79 -9.79 -0.36 0.89
N SER A 80 -10.00 -1.66 0.72
CA SER A 80 -11.34 -2.25 0.56
C SER A 80 -11.97 -2.64 1.90
N SER A 81 -11.28 -2.43 3.02
CA SER A 81 -11.85 -2.68 4.34
C SER A 81 -12.97 -1.69 4.63
N LYS A 82 -14.18 -2.22 4.83
CA LYS A 82 -15.33 -1.41 5.25
C LYS A 82 -15.13 -0.89 6.66
N THR A 83 -15.62 0.32 6.89
CA THR A 83 -15.62 0.99 8.20
C THR A 83 -16.95 0.85 8.91
N SER A 84 -17.13 1.54 10.05
CA SER A 84 -18.43 1.64 10.73
C SER A 84 -19.55 2.22 9.86
N SER A 85 -19.22 2.93 8.77
CA SER A 85 -20.20 3.46 7.82
C SER A 85 -20.71 2.42 6.81
N GLY A 86 -20.06 1.26 6.71
CA GLY A 86 -20.33 0.25 5.70
C GLY A 86 -19.67 0.49 4.34
N TYR A 87 -19.02 1.65 4.14
CA TYR A 87 -18.21 1.97 2.96
C TYR A 87 -16.72 1.72 3.22
N SER A 88 -15.97 1.43 2.15
CA SER A 88 -14.50 1.40 2.15
C SER A 88 -13.91 2.65 1.51
N LEU A 89 -12.61 2.88 1.67
CA LEU A 89 -11.94 4.00 1.00
C LEU A 89 -12.06 3.89 -0.53
N ASN A 90 -11.90 2.68 -1.07
CA ASN A 90 -12.06 2.40 -2.51
C ASN A 90 -13.46 2.69 -3.05
N ASP A 91 -14.50 2.66 -2.21
CA ASP A 91 -15.87 2.98 -2.62
C ASP A 91 -16.09 4.48 -2.78
N LEU A 92 -15.32 5.30 -2.05
CA LEU A 92 -15.51 6.76 -1.98
C LEU A 92 -14.47 7.53 -2.81
N LEU A 93 -13.33 6.92 -3.13
CA LEU A 93 -12.36 7.52 -4.02
C LEU A 93 -12.90 7.62 -5.46
N TYR A 94 -12.74 8.81 -6.05
CA TYR A 94 -13.07 9.02 -7.45
C TYR A 94 -12.10 8.22 -8.33
N LYS A 95 -12.64 7.27 -9.11
CA LYS A 95 -11.84 6.32 -9.92
C LYS A 95 -11.19 6.96 -11.15
N GLY A 96 -11.66 8.14 -11.56
CA GLY A 96 -11.24 8.78 -12.81
C GLY A 96 -11.65 7.99 -14.06
N GLY A 97 -11.27 8.52 -15.21
CA GLY A 97 -11.38 7.82 -16.49
C GLY A 97 -10.18 6.90 -16.73
N VAL A 98 -10.32 5.96 -17.68
CA VAL A 98 -9.21 5.11 -18.10
C VAL A 98 -8.19 5.97 -18.86
N LEU A 99 -7.04 6.21 -18.25
CA LEU A 99 -5.92 6.95 -18.87
C LEU A 99 -5.08 6.07 -19.81
N GLN A 100 -5.10 4.76 -19.59
CA GLN A 100 -4.26 3.81 -20.33
C GLN A 100 -4.81 3.61 -21.75
N LYS A 101 -3.91 3.59 -22.73
CA LYS A 101 -4.27 3.19 -24.09
C LYS A 101 -4.65 1.71 -24.09
N ASP A 102 -5.55 1.36 -25.00
CA ASP A 102 -5.94 -0.02 -25.23
C ASP A 102 -4.71 -0.94 -25.45
N LEU A 103 -4.74 -2.10 -24.79
CA LEU A 103 -3.65 -3.06 -24.78
C LEU A 103 -3.36 -3.60 -26.19
N PHE A 104 -4.39 -3.84 -27.00
CA PHE A 104 -4.21 -4.31 -28.37
C PHE A 104 -3.42 -3.29 -29.21
N SER A 105 -3.77 -2.02 -29.08
CA SER A 105 -3.07 -0.89 -29.72
C SER A 105 -1.63 -0.72 -29.23
N ILE A 106 -1.34 -1.07 -27.97
CA ILE A 106 0.03 -1.12 -27.43
C ILE A 106 0.80 -2.27 -28.08
N LEU A 107 0.22 -3.47 -28.14
CA LEU A 107 0.88 -4.67 -28.70
C LEU A 107 1.19 -4.54 -30.19
N ILE A 108 0.28 -3.97 -30.99
CA ILE A 108 0.53 -3.72 -32.42
C ILE A 108 1.72 -2.77 -32.62
N ARG A 109 1.79 -1.69 -31.83
CA ARG A 109 2.93 -0.75 -31.90
C ARG A 109 4.23 -1.39 -31.44
N PHE A 110 4.18 -2.20 -30.39
CA PHE A 110 5.35 -2.92 -29.88
C PHE A 110 5.92 -3.89 -30.93
N ARG A 111 5.06 -4.54 -31.72
CA ARG A 111 5.47 -5.46 -32.81
C ARG A 111 5.91 -4.78 -34.11
N ARG A 112 5.77 -3.45 -34.23
CA ARG A 112 6.07 -2.73 -35.48
C ARG A 112 7.58 -2.67 -35.78
N HIS A 113 8.42 -2.75 -34.76
CA HIS A 113 9.87 -2.63 -34.89
C HIS A 113 10.56 -3.96 -34.60
N ILE A 114 11.70 -4.19 -35.25
CA ILE A 114 12.50 -5.42 -35.11
C ILE A 114 13.12 -5.52 -33.70
N TYR A 115 13.38 -4.37 -33.08
CA TYR A 115 13.95 -4.27 -31.75
C TYR A 115 12.99 -3.55 -30.81
N ALA A 116 12.89 -4.06 -29.58
CA ALA A 116 12.08 -3.47 -28.53
C ALA A 116 12.87 -3.45 -27.22
N PHE A 117 12.72 -2.36 -26.47
CA PHE A 117 13.29 -2.23 -25.13
C PHE A 117 12.17 -2.32 -24.10
N THR A 118 12.45 -3.04 -23.02
CA THR A 118 11.56 -3.20 -21.88
C THR A 118 12.30 -2.81 -20.62
N ALA A 119 11.66 -2.04 -19.76
CA ALA A 119 12.19 -1.69 -18.45
C ALA A 119 11.07 -1.87 -17.41
N ASP A 120 11.45 -2.34 -16.23
CA ASP A 120 10.59 -2.36 -15.05
C ASP A 120 11.01 -1.23 -14.11
N ILE A 121 10.05 -0.38 -13.72
CA ILE A 121 10.30 0.76 -12.84
C ILE A 121 9.97 0.33 -11.41
N LYS A 122 11.02 0.08 -10.61
CA LYS A 122 10.87 -0.28 -9.20
C LYS A 122 10.03 0.79 -8.47
N GLN A 123 8.99 0.35 -7.78
CA GLN A 123 8.15 1.20 -6.91
C GLN A 123 7.54 2.43 -7.61
N MET A 124 7.20 2.35 -8.91
CA MET A 124 6.78 3.51 -9.71
C MET A 124 5.69 4.39 -9.07
N PHE A 125 4.70 3.79 -8.39
CA PHE A 125 3.61 4.55 -7.77
C PHE A 125 4.05 5.40 -6.58
N ARG A 126 5.17 5.06 -5.94
CA ARG A 126 5.71 5.81 -4.81
C ARG A 126 6.58 7.00 -5.25
N MET A 127 6.87 7.10 -6.54
CA MET A 127 7.57 8.23 -7.14
C MET A 127 6.64 9.42 -7.43
N ILE A 128 5.37 9.33 -7.03
CA ILE A 128 4.36 10.38 -7.20
C ILE A 128 3.98 10.85 -5.80
N GLU A 129 4.31 12.10 -5.48
CA GLU A 129 3.91 12.74 -4.23
C GLU A 129 2.40 12.97 -4.22
N LEU A 130 1.79 12.76 -3.05
CA LEU A 130 0.40 13.14 -2.84
C LEU A 130 0.29 14.59 -2.39
N ASN A 131 -0.84 15.20 -2.71
CA ASN A 131 -1.19 16.49 -2.14
C ASN A 131 -1.39 16.35 -0.62
N GLU A 132 -0.79 17.25 0.16
CA GLU A 132 -0.87 17.26 1.64
C GLU A 132 -2.31 17.18 2.17
N SER A 133 -3.29 17.78 1.49
CA SER A 133 -4.70 17.72 1.90
C SER A 133 -5.32 16.32 1.85
N GLN A 134 -4.67 15.37 1.17
CA GLN A 134 -5.14 14.00 0.95
C GLN A 134 -4.32 12.94 1.71
N THR A 135 -3.20 13.30 2.34
CA THR A 135 -2.31 12.34 3.03
C THR A 135 -3.00 11.63 4.20
N ARG A 136 -3.96 12.30 4.86
CA ARG A 136 -4.80 11.73 5.94
C ARG A 136 -5.67 10.52 5.55
N LEU A 137 -5.75 10.20 4.26
CA LEU A 137 -6.48 9.03 3.74
C LEU A 137 -5.56 7.82 3.45
N GLN A 138 -4.28 7.90 3.79
CA GLN A 138 -3.27 6.85 3.61
C GLN A 138 -3.01 6.02 4.87
#